data_AF-A0A8S3J808-F1
#
_entry.id   AF-A0A8S3J808-F1
#
_cell.length_a   1.000
_cell.length_b   1.000
_cell.length_c   1.000
_cell.angle_alpha   90.00
_cell.angle_beta   90.00
_cell.angle_gamma   90.00
#
_symmetry.space_group_name_H-M   'P 1'
#
loop_
_entity.id
_entity.type
_entity.pdbx_description
1 polymer ?
#
loop_
_entity_poly.entity_id
_entity_poly.type
_entity_poly.pdbx_seq_one_letter_code
_entity_poly.pdbx_strand_id
1 'polypeptide(L)'
;AINETTPIPRIYDEECAKAMLSTTAIAILPSEREMNSGINKARRAITPIIPTTQLFDIPESYSKTLNKNEFLITDKMVTRRQRILLFSTSEQLKMLFAAETIFMDGTFSTCPSMFDQVYTIHAIKYDQSFPCVFGLLPNRQKNTYHFMFQELKAIAVQMKMNFSPKLIMSDFEVGLLSVVALEFVTTTSLSCYFHFTQAIY
;
A
#
# COMPACT_ATOMS: atom_id res chain seq x y z
N ALA A 1 17.90 -24.10 11.15
CA ALA A 1 17.40 -22.74 10.88
C ALA A 1 17.50 -22.50 9.38
N ILE A 2 16.37 -22.21 8.71
CA ILE A 2 16.37 -21.83 7.29
C ILE A 2 17.06 -20.46 7.23
N ASN A 3 18.13 -20.35 6.46
CA ASN A 3 18.90 -19.12 6.39
C ASN A 3 18.19 -18.15 5.42
N GLU A 4 17.33 -17.29 5.98
CA GLU A 4 16.48 -16.31 5.25
C GLU A 4 17.25 -15.24 4.49
N THR A 5 18.59 -15.24 4.55
CA THR A 5 19.47 -14.31 3.81
C THR A 5 19.90 -14.83 2.45
N THR A 6 19.43 -16.01 2.03
CA THR A 6 19.82 -16.59 0.75
C THR A 6 19.28 -15.75 -0.41
N PRO A 7 20.13 -15.26 -1.34
CA PRO A 7 19.66 -14.50 -2.49
C PRO A 7 18.73 -15.32 -3.38
N ILE A 8 17.63 -14.70 -3.83
CA ILE A 8 16.60 -15.33 -4.69
C ILE A 8 17.17 -16.07 -5.91
N PRO A 9 18.19 -15.55 -6.64
CA PRO A 9 18.79 -16.28 -7.76
C PRO A 9 19.37 -17.64 -7.35
N ARG A 10 19.98 -17.71 -6.15
CA ARG A 10 20.56 -18.95 -5.61
C ARG A 10 19.47 -19.98 -5.28
N ILE A 11 18.33 -19.51 -4.76
CA ILE A 11 17.16 -20.36 -4.50
C ILE A 11 16.60 -20.91 -5.81
N TYR A 12 16.46 -20.06 -6.84
CA TYR A 12 15.99 -20.48 -8.16
C TYR A 12 16.88 -21.56 -8.76
N ASP A 13 18.20 -21.36 -8.76
CA ASP A 13 19.15 -22.33 -9.30
C ASP A 13 19.12 -23.67 -8.51
N GLU A 14 19.02 -23.61 -7.18
CA GLU A 14 18.87 -24.80 -6.32
C GLU A 14 17.59 -25.57 -6.62
N GLU A 15 16.46 -24.89 -6.83
CA GLU A 15 15.18 -25.54 -7.18
C GLU A 15 15.19 -26.10 -8.60
N CYS A 16 15.77 -25.40 -9.56
CA CYS A 16 15.97 -25.91 -10.91
C CYS A 16 16.87 -27.15 -10.93
N ALA A 17 17.87 -27.23 -10.05
CA ALA A 17 18.73 -28.40 -9.90
C ALA A 17 18.05 -29.58 -9.20
N LYS A 18 17.03 -29.33 -8.35
CA LYS A 18 16.21 -30.38 -7.71
C LYS A 18 15.18 -30.97 -8.65
N ALA A 19 14.73 -30.21 -9.64
CA ALA A 19 13.94 -30.78 -10.72
C ALA A 19 14.79 -31.84 -11.42
N MET A 20 14.30 -33.09 -11.53
CA MET A 20 14.99 -34.21 -12.18
C MET A 20 15.11 -34.02 -13.71
N LEU A 21 15.63 -32.86 -14.12
CA LEU A 21 15.89 -32.48 -15.49
C LEU A 21 17.26 -33.01 -15.91
N SER A 22 17.41 -33.32 -17.19
CA SER A 22 18.72 -33.69 -17.72
C SER A 22 19.69 -32.51 -17.61
N THR A 23 20.99 -32.79 -17.52
CA THR A 23 22.04 -31.75 -17.52
C THR A 23 21.96 -30.82 -18.74
N THR A 24 21.52 -31.34 -19.89
CA THR A 24 21.22 -30.54 -21.09
C THR A 24 20.00 -29.64 -20.92
N ALA A 25 18.94 -30.11 -20.24
CA ALA A 25 17.75 -29.30 -19.98
C ALA A 25 18.04 -28.17 -18.98
N ILE A 26 18.85 -28.43 -17.93
CA ILE A 26 19.28 -27.41 -16.97
C ILE A 26 20.08 -26.30 -17.65
N ALA A 27 20.96 -26.65 -18.60
CA ALA A 27 21.77 -25.68 -19.34
C ALA A 27 20.95 -24.77 -20.30
N ILE A 28 19.71 -25.13 -20.62
CA ILE A 28 18.81 -24.38 -21.51
C ILE A 28 17.78 -23.56 -20.72
N LEU A 29 17.66 -23.80 -19.41
CA LEU A 29 16.74 -23.02 -18.58
C LEU A 29 17.15 -21.54 -18.58
N PRO A 30 16.18 -20.62 -18.72
CA PRO A 30 16.46 -19.20 -18.57
C PRO A 30 16.93 -18.93 -17.14
N SER A 31 17.87 -18.00 -17.01
CA SER A 31 18.23 -17.45 -15.70
C SER A 31 17.01 -16.78 -15.04
N GLU A 32 17.04 -16.65 -13.72
CA GLU A 32 16.01 -15.94 -12.95
C GLU A 32 15.73 -14.53 -13.54
N ARG A 33 16.79 -13.84 -13.97
CA ARG A 33 16.69 -12.52 -14.60
C ARG A 33 15.96 -12.55 -15.93
N GLU A 34 16.23 -13.55 -16.77
CA GLU A 34 15.57 -13.73 -18.07
C GLU A 34 14.12 -14.13 -17.90
N MET A 35 13.82 -15.00 -16.92
CA MET A 35 12.45 -15.35 -16.55
C MET A 35 11.67 -14.11 -16.10
N ASN A 36 12.23 -13.32 -15.18
CA ASN A 36 11.64 -12.06 -14.74
C ASN A 36 11.46 -11.06 -15.88
N SER A 37 12.44 -10.97 -16.79
CA SER A 37 12.35 -10.13 -18.00
C SER A 37 11.19 -10.56 -18.91
N GLY A 38 11.05 -11.87 -19.14
CA GLY A 38 9.96 -12.47 -19.91
C GLY A 38 8.60 -12.19 -19.29
N ILE A 39 8.45 -12.40 -17.98
CA ILE A 39 7.23 -12.08 -17.21
C ILE A 39 6.90 -10.59 -17.34
N ASN A 40 7.88 -9.71 -17.15
CA ASN A 40 7.68 -8.26 -17.27
C ASN A 40 7.34 -7.83 -18.70
N LYS A 41 7.88 -8.49 -19.72
CA LYS A 41 7.52 -8.25 -21.13
C LYS A 41 6.08 -8.68 -21.42
N ALA A 42 5.66 -9.86 -20.94
CA ALA A 42 4.28 -10.31 -21.06
C ALA A 42 3.30 -9.38 -20.31
N ARG A 43 3.65 -8.94 -19.10
CA ARG A 43 2.86 -7.95 -18.34
C ARG A 43 2.74 -6.62 -19.08
N ARG A 44 3.84 -6.10 -19.62
CA ARG A 44 3.83 -4.83 -20.40
C ARG A 44 2.90 -4.86 -21.61
N ALA A 45 2.64 -6.01 -22.21
CA ALA A 45 1.69 -6.13 -23.32
C ALA A 45 0.24 -5.88 -22.90
N ILE A 46 -0.10 -6.06 -21.62
CA ILE A 46 -1.45 -5.89 -21.06
C ILE A 46 -1.54 -4.73 -20.06
N THR A 47 -0.42 -4.18 -19.58
CA THR A 47 -0.38 -3.01 -18.70
C THR A 47 -0.71 -1.74 -19.49
N PRO A 48 -1.70 -0.93 -19.07
CA PRO A 48 -1.96 0.35 -19.69
C PRO A 48 -0.76 1.29 -19.61
N ILE A 49 -0.69 2.25 -20.53
CA ILE A 49 0.31 3.32 -20.47
C ILE A 49 0.13 4.08 -19.16
N ILE A 50 1.21 4.21 -18.38
CA ILE A 50 1.21 4.99 -17.14
C ILE A 50 0.87 6.44 -17.51
N PRO A 51 -0.20 7.02 -16.95
CA PRO A 51 -0.59 8.38 -17.29
C PRO A 51 0.47 9.39 -16.85
N THR A 52 0.60 10.48 -17.60
CA THR A 52 1.56 11.56 -17.33
C THR A 52 0.97 12.69 -16.48
N THR A 53 -0.36 12.67 -16.26
CA THR A 53 -1.09 13.66 -15.47
C THR A 53 -2.09 12.95 -14.56
N GLN A 54 -2.63 13.65 -13.57
CA GLN A 54 -3.66 13.10 -12.67
C GLN A 54 -5.05 12.99 -13.31
N LEU A 55 -5.24 13.56 -14.51
CA LEU A 55 -6.48 13.50 -15.28
C LEU A 55 -6.44 12.25 -16.16
N PHE A 56 -6.85 11.12 -15.58
CA PHE A 56 -6.94 9.84 -16.28
C PHE A 56 -8.09 9.01 -15.70
N ASP A 57 -8.67 8.14 -16.52
CA ASP A 57 -9.69 7.21 -16.04
C ASP A 57 -9.01 5.96 -15.46
N ILE A 58 -9.54 5.46 -14.34
CA ILE A 58 -9.08 4.19 -13.76
C ILE A 58 -9.82 3.07 -14.50
N PRO A 59 -9.11 2.16 -15.20
CA PRO A 59 -9.77 1.04 -15.85
C PRO A 59 -10.49 0.16 -14.83
N GLU A 60 -11.63 -0.40 -15.22
CA GLU A 60 -12.47 -1.21 -14.32
C GLU A 60 -11.71 -2.38 -13.67
N SER A 61 -10.75 -2.96 -14.38
CA SER A 61 -9.88 -4.02 -13.87
C SER A 61 -9.02 -3.60 -12.66
N TYR A 62 -8.78 -2.31 -12.47
CA TYR A 62 -8.03 -1.75 -11.35
C TYR A 62 -8.91 -1.15 -10.26
N SER A 63 -10.19 -0.89 -10.55
CA SER A 63 -11.16 -0.43 -9.55
C SER A 63 -11.84 -1.57 -8.79
N LYS A 64 -11.64 -2.82 -9.24
CA LYS A 64 -12.21 -4.03 -8.66
C LYS A 64 -11.14 -5.06 -8.27
N THR A 65 -11.48 -5.90 -7.31
CA THR A 65 -10.69 -7.09 -6.94
C THR A 65 -10.77 -8.18 -8.03
N LEU A 66 -9.94 -9.22 -7.91
CA LEU A 66 -9.99 -10.40 -8.80
C LEU A 66 -11.36 -11.12 -8.76
N ASN A 67 -12.06 -11.03 -7.63
CA ASN A 67 -13.41 -11.56 -7.45
C ASN A 67 -14.50 -10.57 -7.89
N LYS A 68 -14.13 -9.48 -8.59
CA LYS A 68 -15.02 -8.43 -9.11
C LYS A 68 -15.75 -7.59 -8.05
N ASN A 69 -15.38 -7.70 -6.78
CA ASN A 69 -15.85 -6.78 -5.73
C ASN A 69 -15.19 -5.41 -5.88
N GLU A 70 -15.88 -4.35 -5.46
CA GLU A 70 -15.33 -2.99 -5.42
C GLU A 70 -14.04 -2.93 -4.59
N PHE A 71 -13.08 -2.17 -5.10
CA PHE A 71 -11.78 -1.97 -4.46
C PHE A 71 -11.40 -0.49 -4.40
N LEU A 72 -11.69 0.29 -5.44
CA LEU A 72 -11.55 1.75 -5.41
C LEU A 72 -12.72 2.35 -4.61
N ILE A 73 -12.44 2.83 -3.40
CA ILE A 73 -13.46 3.37 -2.48
C ILE A 73 -13.52 4.91 -2.52
N THR A 74 -12.49 5.56 -3.03
CA THR A 74 -12.44 7.01 -3.16
C THR A 74 -11.64 7.40 -4.38
N ASP A 75 -12.22 8.25 -5.21
CA ASP A 75 -11.56 8.89 -6.34
C ASP A 75 -12.02 10.35 -6.40
N LYS A 76 -11.21 11.26 -5.86
CA LYS A 76 -11.60 12.67 -5.74
C LYS A 76 -10.45 13.62 -6.04
N MET A 77 -10.80 14.71 -6.72
CA MET A 77 -9.93 15.86 -6.90
C MET A 77 -10.07 16.82 -5.73
N VAL A 78 -9.03 16.91 -4.90
CA VAL A 78 -8.90 17.89 -3.80
C VAL A 78 -8.68 19.30 -4.38
N THR A 79 -7.87 19.41 -5.43
CA THR A 79 -7.70 20.64 -6.22
C THR A 79 -7.57 20.29 -7.71
N ARG A 80 -7.47 21.28 -8.60
CA ARG A 80 -7.33 21.07 -10.06
C ARG A 80 -6.17 20.14 -10.47
N ARG A 81 -5.18 19.93 -9.60
CA ARG A 81 -3.99 19.10 -9.85
C ARG A 81 -3.63 18.21 -8.66
N GLN A 82 -4.59 17.90 -7.80
CA GLN A 82 -4.37 17.02 -6.66
C GLN A 82 -5.53 16.06 -6.52
N ARG A 83 -5.31 14.83 -6.97
CA ARG A 83 -6.23 13.71 -6.86
C ARG A 83 -5.83 12.85 -5.68
N ILE A 84 -6.81 12.34 -4.94
CA ILE A 84 -6.63 11.29 -3.95
C ILE A 84 -7.38 10.05 -4.44
N LEU A 85 -6.68 8.92 -4.44
CA LEU A 85 -7.26 7.62 -4.71
C LEU A 85 -7.10 6.75 -3.47
N LEU A 86 -8.19 6.17 -2.96
CA LEU A 86 -8.15 5.21 -1.86
C LEU A 86 -8.71 3.87 -2.32
N PHE A 87 -8.02 2.81 -1.93
CA PHE A 87 -8.36 1.44 -2.26
C PHE A 87 -8.48 0.60 -1.00
N SER A 88 -9.58 -0.13 -0.89
CA SER A 88 -9.85 -1.09 0.18
C SER A 88 -11.04 -1.98 -0.18
N THR A 89 -11.10 -3.15 0.44
CA THR A 89 -12.29 -4.02 0.41
C THR A 89 -13.17 -3.78 1.63
N SER A 90 -14.43 -4.21 1.58
CA SER A 90 -15.34 -4.12 2.73
C SER A 90 -14.78 -4.85 3.96
N GLU A 91 -14.14 -6.00 3.76
CA GLU A 91 -13.52 -6.81 4.81
C GLU A 91 -12.33 -6.09 5.46
N GLN A 92 -11.48 -5.46 4.65
CA GLN A 92 -10.36 -4.66 5.13
C GLN A 92 -10.83 -3.43 5.91
N LEU A 93 -11.87 -2.73 5.43
CA LEU A 93 -12.45 -1.59 6.15
C LEU A 93 -13.06 -2.00 7.48
N LYS A 94 -13.79 -3.13 7.53
CA LYS A 94 -14.31 -3.68 8.79
C LYS A 94 -13.19 -3.99 9.77
N MET A 95 -12.09 -4.56 9.28
CA MET A 95 -10.92 -4.84 10.11
C MET A 95 -10.29 -3.55 10.63
N LEU A 96 -10.13 -2.55 9.77
CA LEU A 96 -9.55 -1.25 10.13
C LEU A 96 -10.39 -0.52 11.18
N PHE A 97 -11.70 -0.41 10.96
CA PHE A 97 -12.58 0.35 11.84
C PHE A 97 -12.79 -0.34 13.19
N ALA A 98 -12.64 -1.67 13.25
CA ALA A 98 -12.68 -2.42 14.51
C ALA A 98 -11.33 -2.47 15.25
N ALA A 99 -10.23 -2.01 14.63
CA ALA A 99 -8.90 -2.10 15.23
C ALA A 99 -8.71 -1.07 16.33
N GLU A 100 -8.13 -1.51 17.47
CA GLU A 100 -7.73 -0.59 18.53
C GLU A 100 -6.41 0.11 18.21
N THR A 101 -5.53 -0.56 17.46
CA THR A 101 -4.23 -0.04 17.06
C THR A 101 -4.11 -0.04 15.55
N ILE A 102 -3.72 1.09 14.97
CA ILE A 102 -3.44 1.19 13.53
C ILE A 102 -2.04 1.74 13.29
N PHE A 103 -1.37 1.20 12.29
CA PHE A 103 -0.07 1.69 11.82
C PHE A 103 -0.23 2.33 10.45
N MET A 104 0.53 3.40 10.20
CA MET A 104 0.46 4.12 8.94
C MET A 104 1.87 4.37 8.40
N ASP A 105 2.03 4.20 7.10
CA ASP A 105 3.33 4.26 6.46
C ASP A 105 3.23 4.84 5.04
N GLY A 106 4.09 5.81 4.75
CA GLY A 106 4.25 6.43 3.43
C GLY A 106 5.47 5.85 2.70
N THR A 107 5.27 5.32 1.49
CA THR A 107 6.34 4.81 0.62
C THR A 107 6.51 5.66 -0.63
N PHE A 108 7.75 6.10 -0.88
CA PHE A 108 8.07 7.10 -1.92
C PHE A 108 8.68 6.50 -3.20
N SER A 109 9.55 5.50 -3.06
CA SER A 109 10.37 4.96 -4.17
C SER A 109 9.56 4.28 -5.26
N THR A 110 8.33 3.87 -4.96
CA THR A 110 7.41 3.16 -5.85
C THR A 110 6.26 4.03 -6.35
N CYS A 111 6.25 5.32 -6.00
CA CYS A 111 5.13 6.21 -6.30
C CYS A 111 5.15 6.70 -7.76
N PRO A 112 4.01 6.66 -8.49
CA PRO A 112 3.91 7.28 -9.81
C PRO A 112 4.21 8.77 -9.74
N SER A 113 4.85 9.34 -10.76
CA SER A 113 5.32 10.75 -10.77
C SER A 113 4.24 11.82 -10.55
N MET A 114 2.96 11.44 -10.67
CA MET A 114 1.83 12.32 -10.43
C MET A 114 1.33 12.34 -8.97
N PHE A 115 1.88 11.48 -8.11
CA PHE A 115 1.59 11.42 -6.68
C PHE A 115 2.90 11.51 -5.91
N ASP A 116 2.86 12.03 -4.68
CA ASP A 116 4.07 12.16 -3.86
C ASP A 116 4.36 10.89 -3.07
N GLN A 117 3.33 10.09 -2.76
CA GLN A 117 3.50 8.87 -1.97
C GLN A 117 2.39 7.84 -2.21
N VAL A 118 2.77 6.57 -2.05
CA VAL A 118 1.85 5.46 -1.78
C VAL A 118 1.73 5.35 -0.26
N TYR A 119 0.53 5.59 0.26
CA TYR A 119 0.25 5.56 1.68
C TYR A 119 -0.48 4.27 2.05
N THR A 120 -0.11 3.64 3.17
CA THR A 120 -0.79 2.43 3.65
C THR A 120 -1.24 2.59 5.09
N ILE A 121 -2.44 2.10 5.39
CA ILE A 121 -2.99 2.05 6.74
C ILE A 121 -3.24 0.60 7.09
N HIS A 122 -2.64 0.16 8.19
CA HIS A 122 -2.65 -1.21 8.66
C HIS A 122 -3.44 -1.30 9.96
N ALA A 123 -4.25 -2.34 10.08
CA ALA A 123 -4.86 -2.75 11.33
C ALA A 123 -3.94 -3.73 12.05
N ILE A 124 -3.72 -3.51 13.35
CA ILE A 124 -3.04 -4.50 14.18
C ILE A 124 -4.06 -5.40 14.83
N LYS A 125 -3.98 -6.70 14.51
CA LYS A 125 -4.86 -7.72 15.07
C LYS A 125 -4.04 -8.99 15.31
N TYR A 126 -4.20 -9.62 16.47
CA TYR A 126 -3.44 -10.84 16.82
C TYR A 126 -1.92 -10.66 16.68
N ASP A 127 -1.39 -9.50 17.09
CA ASP A 127 0.03 -9.14 16.96
C ASP A 127 0.59 -9.18 15.52
N GLN A 128 -0.29 -9.12 14.53
CA GLN A 128 0.05 -9.05 13.12
C GLN A 128 -0.48 -7.76 12.48
N SER A 129 0.27 -7.26 11.50
CA SER A 129 -0.08 -6.07 10.72
C SER A 129 -0.79 -6.49 9.43
N PHE A 130 -2.01 -5.99 9.25
CA PHE A 130 -2.81 -6.24 8.05
C PHE A 130 -3.04 -4.95 7.27
N PRO A 131 -2.53 -4.84 6.02
CA PRO A 131 -2.79 -3.67 5.21
C PRO A 131 -4.28 -3.61 4.84
N CYS A 132 -4.94 -2.54 5.27
CA CYS A 132 -6.37 -2.37 5.09
C CYS A 132 -6.70 -1.33 4.04
N VAL A 133 -5.99 -0.20 4.01
CA VAL A 133 -6.21 0.87 3.03
C VAL A 133 -4.91 1.18 2.32
N PHE A 134 -5.00 1.32 1.00
CA PHE A 134 -3.92 1.80 0.15
C PHE A 134 -4.34 3.13 -0.47
N GLY A 135 -3.51 4.15 -0.35
CA GLY A 135 -3.78 5.49 -0.84
C GLY A 135 -2.71 5.95 -1.83
N LEU A 136 -3.12 6.61 -2.91
CA LEU A 136 -2.24 7.44 -3.72
C LEU A 136 -2.51 8.89 -3.33
N LEU A 137 -1.57 9.48 -2.60
CA LEU A 137 -1.72 10.83 -2.06
C LEU A 137 -0.92 11.85 -2.89
N PRO A 138 -1.50 13.01 -3.21
CA PRO A 138 -0.88 13.98 -4.11
C PRO A 138 0.19 14.82 -3.43
N ASN A 139 0.27 14.83 -2.09
CA ASN A 139 1.28 15.53 -1.29
C ASN A 139 1.22 15.07 0.18
N ARG A 140 2.14 15.60 1.00
CA ARG A 140 2.24 15.37 2.46
C ARG A 140 1.68 16.53 3.30
N GLN A 141 0.73 17.28 2.75
CA GLN A 141 0.15 18.42 3.44
C GLN A 141 -0.97 17.98 4.38
N LYS A 142 -1.14 18.75 5.46
CA LYS A 142 -2.23 18.59 6.44
C LYS A 142 -3.60 18.37 5.78
N ASN A 143 -3.94 19.19 4.77
CA ASN A 143 -5.24 19.12 4.12
C ASN A 143 -5.48 17.78 3.40
N THR A 144 -4.44 17.17 2.83
CA THR A 144 -4.52 15.86 2.16
C THR A 144 -4.84 14.75 3.16
N TYR A 145 -4.12 14.73 4.29
CA TYR A 145 -4.39 13.76 5.35
C TYR A 145 -5.76 13.96 5.98
N HIS A 146 -6.15 15.21 6.22
CA HIS A 146 -7.46 15.55 6.76
C HIS A 146 -8.58 15.04 5.84
N PHE A 147 -8.46 15.30 4.54
CA PHE A 147 -9.42 14.81 3.55
C PHE A 147 -9.49 13.27 3.54
N MET A 148 -8.34 12.59 3.53
CA MET A 148 -8.29 11.12 3.58
C MET A 148 -9.04 10.56 4.81
N PHE A 149 -8.79 11.12 6.00
CA PHE A 149 -9.49 10.66 7.21
C PHE A 149 -10.98 10.99 7.19
N GLN A 150 -11.39 12.13 6.64
CA GLN A 150 -12.81 12.46 6.48
C GLN A 150 -13.53 11.46 5.58
N GLU A 151 -12.94 11.08 4.44
CA GLU A 151 -13.53 10.06 3.57
C GLU A 151 -13.62 8.71 4.28
N LEU A 152 -12.57 8.27 4.99
CA LEU A 152 -12.61 7.02 5.74
C LEU A 152 -13.66 7.03 6.87
N LYS A 153 -13.81 8.14 7.59
CA LYS A 153 -14.85 8.28 8.62
C LYS A 153 -16.25 8.30 8.02
N ALA A 154 -16.45 8.96 6.89
CA ALA A 154 -17.73 8.95 6.18
C ALA A 154 -18.10 7.52 5.76
N ILE A 155 -17.13 6.75 5.25
CA ILE A 155 -17.32 5.34 4.90
C ILE A 155 -17.64 4.51 6.15
N ALA A 156 -16.95 4.73 7.28
CA ALA A 156 -17.25 4.04 8.53
C ALA A 156 -18.70 4.28 8.98
N VAL A 157 -19.18 5.53 8.92
CA VAL A 157 -20.58 5.87 9.22
C VAL A 157 -21.55 5.16 8.28
N GLN A 158 -21.28 5.14 6.97
CA GLN A 158 -22.10 4.41 5.99
C GLN A 158 -22.16 2.89 6.30
N MET A 159 -21.05 2.32 6.76
CA MET A 159 -20.95 0.92 7.20
C MET A 159 -21.52 0.67 8.59
N LYS A 160 -22.07 1.69 9.27
CA LYS A 160 -22.55 1.63 10.66
C LYS A 160 -21.48 1.18 11.65
N MET A 161 -20.24 1.59 11.40
CA MET A 161 -19.09 1.35 12.25
C MET A 161 -18.55 2.67 12.80
N ASN A 162 -17.77 2.59 13.87
CA ASN A 162 -17.08 3.74 14.42
C ASN A 162 -15.58 3.61 14.15
N PHE A 163 -15.00 4.55 13.42
CA PHE A 163 -13.56 4.58 13.22
C PHE A 163 -12.91 5.43 14.32
N SER A 164 -12.48 4.76 15.40
CA SER A 164 -11.93 5.40 16.59
C SER A 164 -10.84 4.53 17.23
N PRO A 165 -9.67 4.38 16.58
CA PRO A 165 -8.56 3.61 17.15
C PRO A 165 -8.10 4.25 18.47
N LYS A 166 -7.63 3.45 19.42
CA LYS A 166 -7.04 3.93 20.68
C LYS A 166 -5.58 4.35 20.51
N LEU A 167 -4.87 3.69 19.59
CA LEU A 167 -3.47 3.93 19.31
C LEU A 167 -3.24 4.07 17.80
N ILE A 168 -2.56 5.15 17.41
CA ILE A 168 -2.07 5.36 16.05
C ILE A 168 -0.55 5.43 16.11
N MET A 169 0.12 4.64 15.27
CA MET A 169 1.56 4.76 15.05
C MET A 169 1.85 5.17 13.61
N SER A 170 2.64 6.23 13.43
CA SER A 170 3.04 6.69 12.09
C SER A 170 4.47 7.20 12.05
N ASP A 171 4.95 7.48 10.85
CA ASP A 171 6.11 8.34 10.60
C ASP A 171 5.93 9.76 11.16
N PHE A 172 7.06 10.48 11.34
CA PHE A 172 7.14 11.81 12.00
C PHE A 172 6.69 12.96 11.09
N GLU A 173 5.67 12.75 10.28
CA GLU A 173 5.15 13.81 9.44
C GLU A 173 4.30 14.78 10.26
N VAL A 174 4.80 16.01 10.47
CA VAL A 174 4.14 17.06 11.26
C VAL A 174 2.71 17.31 10.77
N GLY A 175 2.51 17.31 9.44
CA GLY A 175 1.20 17.45 8.83
C GLY A 175 0.23 16.36 9.31
N LEU A 176 0.65 15.10 9.24
CA LEU A 176 -0.13 13.93 9.67
C LEU A 176 -0.45 13.95 11.16
N LEU A 177 0.55 14.17 12.02
CA LEU A 177 0.36 14.21 13.48
C LEU A 177 -0.65 15.30 13.88
N SER A 178 -0.60 16.46 13.22
CA SER A 178 -1.55 17.55 13.47
C SER A 178 -2.99 17.20 13.06
N VAL A 179 -3.17 16.36 12.04
CA VAL A 179 -4.49 15.88 11.63
C VAL A 179 -4.97 14.79 12.56
N VAL A 180 -4.11 13.85 12.95
CA VAL A 180 -4.47 12.79 13.89
C VAL A 180 -5.00 13.39 15.19
N ALA A 181 -4.33 14.40 15.74
CA ALA A 181 -4.79 15.10 16.95
C ALA A 181 -6.13 15.84 16.74
N LEU A 182 -6.39 16.35 15.53
CA LEU A 182 -7.64 17.04 15.20
C LEU A 182 -8.81 16.05 15.03
N GLU A 183 -8.57 14.95 14.31
CA GLU A 183 -9.59 13.97 13.93
C GLU A 183 -9.87 12.97 15.05
N PHE A 184 -8.87 12.61 15.85
CA PHE A 184 -8.95 11.52 16.82
C PHE A 184 -8.54 12.01 18.22
N VAL A 185 -9.39 12.83 18.82
CA VAL A 185 -9.11 13.57 20.07
C VAL A 185 -8.78 12.65 21.26
N THR A 186 -9.34 11.45 21.31
CA THR A 186 -9.13 10.48 22.40
C THR A 186 -8.01 9.47 22.11
N THR A 187 -7.36 9.57 20.96
CA THR A 187 -6.38 8.59 20.49
C THR A 187 -4.97 8.97 20.92
N THR A 188 -4.21 7.98 21.39
CA THR A 188 -2.79 8.15 21.61
C THR A 188 -2.07 8.07 20.27
N SER A 189 -1.30 9.10 19.92
CA SER A 189 -0.44 9.08 18.73
C SER A 189 0.99 8.80 19.17
N LEU A 190 1.58 7.70 18.69
CA LEU A 190 3.00 7.40 18.85
C LEU A 190 3.70 7.57 17.51
N SER A 191 4.93 8.07 17.57
CA SER A 191 5.77 8.10 16.38
C SER A 191 6.60 6.82 16.29
N CYS A 192 6.77 6.30 15.09
CA CYS A 192 7.49 5.06 14.83
C CYS A 192 8.99 5.21 15.11
N TYR A 193 9.50 4.52 16.13
CA TYR A 193 10.93 4.56 16.52
C TYR A 193 11.86 4.12 15.38
N PHE A 194 11.44 3.17 14.54
CA PHE A 194 12.24 2.76 13.38
C PHE A 194 12.52 3.93 12.42
N HIS A 195 11.48 4.69 12.06
CA HIS A 195 11.64 5.89 11.23
C HIS A 195 12.40 7.00 11.95
N PHE A 196 12.26 7.13 13.27
CA PHE A 196 13.10 8.05 14.06
C PHE A 196 14.60 7.74 13.89
N THR A 197 14.97 6.46 14.01
CA THR A 197 16.37 6.04 13.88
C THR A 197 16.92 6.26 12.47
N GLN A 198 16.11 6.12 11.43
CA GLN A 198 16.52 6.42 10.06
C GLN A 198 16.60 7.93 9.73
N ALA A 199 15.96 8.79 10.52
CA ALA A 199 15.96 10.23 10.28
C ALA A 199 17.13 10.96 10.99
N ILE A 200 17.78 10.32 11.97
CA ILE A 200 18.86 10.89 12.77
C ILE A 200 20.25 10.50 12.26
N TYR A 201 20.35 9.35 11.60
CA TYR A 201 21.59 8.82 11.02
C TYR A 201 21.63 9.05 9.50
#